data_AF-A0A2G9TSB6-F1
#
_entry.id   AF-A0A2G9TSB6-F1
#
_cell.length_a   1.000
_cell.length_b   1.000
_cell.length_c   1.000
_cell.angle_alpha   90.00
_cell.angle_beta   90.00
_cell.angle_gamma   90.00
#
_symmetry.space_group_name_H-M   'P 1'
#
loop_
_entity.id
_entity.type
_entity.pdbx_description
1 polymer ?
#
loop_
_entity_poly.entity_id
_entity_poly.type
_entity_poly.pdbx_seq_one_letter_code
_entity_poly.pdbx_strand_id
1 'polypeptide(L)'
;KKATTKLLALPPGVSAAGGKAMAAELAPIASSIYQCMDLQCVCTYLRGNLAPNGACTLPNGQMLRKAIRFEFALRQIDPSISLPYWDSTLDSALPRPADSILFSPILEGATNAQGFVDNGPYAGFRTLEGQANVKRAVGAQGAPFTQSDIDWVMNQNEVDQVLAFSAPRQGCPYRTDYNCLEYTHGNGHIFIGGDMYDTGTSANDPIFFLHHCFVDYIWEQWRQQRQTRADRETLYPPDNAFCASPQHFAAATMNPFAPMRNIDGLSNKYTDNLYEYAARPFCTQALPRCGSKFLFCDLSRGQPRCASKLKVGGQCGSFSMGENPCFNGACVGGVCVASTQVVITPPPISPITTMRPVVIAPQETCFNENQCCAPWAAKGECNRNQAYMGEWCKASCGLCRAQYRLVDGE
;
A
#
# COMPACT_ATOMS: atom_id res chain seq x y z
N LYS A 1 -27.55 -12.59 -42.74
CA LYS A 1 -27.80 -13.80 -41.91
C LYS A 1 -26.81 -13.79 -40.75
N LYS A 2 -27.36 -13.77 -39.51
CA LYS A 2 -26.76 -13.91 -38.16
C LYS A 2 -25.57 -13.04 -37.77
N ALA A 3 -25.86 -11.96 -37.03
CA ALA A 3 -24.94 -11.37 -36.06
C ALA A 3 -24.84 -12.29 -34.83
N THR A 4 -23.63 -12.66 -34.43
CA THR A 4 -23.34 -13.35 -33.16
C THR A 4 -23.17 -12.33 -32.05
N THR A 5 -24.17 -12.21 -31.20
CA THR A 5 -24.12 -11.45 -29.95
C THR A 5 -23.16 -12.15 -28.98
N LYS A 6 -22.04 -11.51 -28.58
CA LYS A 6 -21.24 -12.00 -27.45
C LYS A 6 -22.07 -11.78 -26.17
N LEU A 7 -22.43 -12.86 -25.47
CA LEU A 7 -22.98 -12.77 -24.12
C LEU A 7 -21.87 -12.27 -23.17
N LEU A 8 -22.16 -11.22 -22.40
CA LEU A 8 -21.35 -10.84 -21.24
C LEU A 8 -21.45 -11.96 -20.18
N ALA A 9 -20.31 -12.47 -19.72
CA ALA A 9 -20.25 -13.37 -18.58
C ALA A 9 -20.45 -12.58 -17.28
N LEU A 10 -21.49 -12.91 -16.51
CA LEU A 10 -21.80 -12.29 -15.22
C LEU A 10 -21.53 -13.29 -14.09
N PRO A 11 -21.15 -12.80 -12.89
CA PRO A 11 -21.04 -13.64 -11.71
C PRO A 11 -22.40 -14.29 -11.37
N PRO A 12 -22.41 -15.50 -10.77
CA PRO A 12 -23.65 -16.14 -10.36
C PRO A 12 -24.48 -15.23 -9.43
N GLY A 13 -25.71 -14.88 -9.84
CA GLY A 13 -26.67 -14.10 -9.02
C GLY A 13 -27.11 -12.72 -9.55
N VAL A 14 -26.74 -12.31 -10.78
CA VAL A 14 -27.12 -10.98 -11.33
C VAL A 14 -27.85 -11.13 -12.68
N SER A 15 -29.01 -10.48 -12.85
CA SER A 15 -29.77 -10.45 -14.10
C SER A 15 -29.38 -9.27 -15.00
N ALA A 16 -29.37 -9.49 -16.32
CA ALA A 16 -28.89 -8.53 -17.33
C ALA A 16 -30.02 -7.64 -17.87
N ALA A 17 -29.85 -6.32 -17.84
CA ALA A 17 -30.62 -5.37 -18.64
C ALA A 17 -29.65 -4.42 -19.38
N GLY A 18 -29.81 -4.34 -20.71
CA GLY A 18 -28.88 -3.65 -21.62
C GLY A 18 -29.24 -2.21 -21.94
N GLY A 19 -28.24 -1.45 -22.41
CA GLY A 19 -28.38 -0.09 -22.94
C GLY A 19 -27.16 0.33 -23.76
N LYS A 20 -27.41 1.03 -24.88
CA LYS A 20 -26.47 1.37 -25.96
C LYS A 20 -25.39 2.37 -25.54
N ALA A 21 -24.15 2.14 -25.98
CA ALA A 21 -23.06 3.10 -25.86
C ALA A 21 -23.30 4.33 -26.76
N MET A 22 -23.11 5.53 -26.20
CA MET A 22 -23.15 6.81 -26.91
C MET A 22 -21.81 7.53 -26.69
N ALA A 23 -21.16 7.90 -27.80
CA ALA A 23 -20.30 9.06 -27.99
C ALA A 23 -19.24 9.40 -26.91
N ALA A 24 -18.51 8.41 -26.38
CA ALA A 24 -17.34 8.62 -25.50
C ALA A 24 -15.99 8.37 -26.21
N GLU A 25 -15.98 8.10 -27.52
CA GLU A 25 -14.79 7.67 -28.28
C GLU A 25 -13.78 8.80 -28.61
N LEU A 26 -13.93 9.98 -28.02
CA LEU A 26 -12.95 11.06 -28.10
C LEU A 26 -12.78 11.70 -26.72
N ALA A 27 -12.19 10.95 -25.79
CA ALA A 27 -11.51 11.53 -24.63
C ALA A 27 -10.05 11.85 -25.03
N PRO A 28 -9.46 12.94 -24.51
CA PRO A 28 -8.10 13.37 -24.86
C PRO A 28 -7.11 12.24 -24.58
N ILE A 29 -6.05 12.16 -25.40
CA ILE A 29 -4.89 11.29 -25.12
C ILE A 29 -4.54 11.47 -23.64
N ALA A 30 -4.59 10.39 -22.85
CA ALA A 30 -4.25 10.42 -21.44
C ALA A 30 -2.88 11.12 -21.29
N SER A 31 -2.86 12.27 -20.62
CA SER A 31 -1.65 13.09 -20.51
C SER A 31 -0.67 12.53 -19.47
N SER A 32 -1.18 11.68 -18.56
CA SER A 32 -0.39 10.90 -17.61
C SER A 32 -0.89 9.48 -17.50
N ILE A 33 -0.03 8.56 -17.05
CA ILE A 33 -0.39 7.16 -16.86
C ILE A 33 -1.52 6.99 -15.84
N TYR A 34 -1.65 7.91 -14.88
CA TYR A 34 -2.64 7.87 -13.80
C TYR A 34 -4.07 8.17 -14.26
N GLN A 35 -4.24 8.70 -15.48
CA GLN A 35 -5.56 8.85 -16.10
C GLN A 35 -6.04 7.54 -16.74
N CYS A 36 -5.17 6.53 -16.87
CA CYS A 36 -5.52 5.26 -17.46
C CYS A 36 -6.19 4.34 -16.44
N MET A 37 -7.51 4.18 -16.59
CA MET A 37 -8.33 3.33 -15.73
C MET A 37 -8.50 1.89 -16.25
N ASP A 38 -7.88 1.57 -17.40
CA ASP A 38 -7.93 0.25 -18.01
C ASP A 38 -6.58 -0.17 -18.63
N LEU A 39 -6.44 -1.47 -18.90
CA LEU A 39 -5.22 -2.05 -19.44
C LEU A 39 -4.90 -1.53 -20.85
N GLN A 40 -5.91 -1.16 -21.65
CA GLN A 40 -5.71 -0.66 -23.01
C GLN A 40 -5.04 0.72 -23.01
N CYS A 41 -5.52 1.63 -22.17
CA CYS A 41 -4.93 2.95 -21.98
C CYS A 41 -3.50 2.81 -21.42
N VAL A 42 -3.31 2.02 -20.36
CA VAL A 42 -1.98 1.82 -19.75
C VAL A 42 -1.01 1.20 -20.77
N CYS A 43 -1.45 0.20 -21.54
CA CYS A 43 -0.64 -0.45 -22.56
C CYS A 43 -0.16 0.56 -23.60
N THR A 44 -1.09 1.39 -24.10
CA THR A 44 -0.78 2.42 -25.10
C THR A 44 0.19 3.45 -24.54
N TYR A 45 -0.04 3.91 -23.31
CA TYR A 45 0.84 4.87 -22.63
C TYR A 45 2.28 4.33 -22.48
N LEU A 46 2.40 3.06 -22.06
CA LEU A 46 3.69 2.37 -21.90
C LEU A 46 4.31 1.91 -23.23
N ARG A 47 3.76 2.32 -24.38
CA ARG A 47 4.20 1.94 -25.73
C ARG A 47 4.19 0.42 -25.96
N GLY A 48 3.30 -0.29 -25.27
CA GLY A 48 3.09 -1.72 -25.44
C GLY A 48 2.25 -2.05 -26.68
N ASN A 49 2.34 -3.30 -27.11
CA ASN A 49 1.54 -3.87 -28.17
C ASN A 49 0.34 -4.61 -27.55
N LEU A 50 -0.86 -4.10 -27.80
CA LEU A 50 -2.11 -4.73 -27.36
C LEU A 50 -2.57 -5.78 -28.38
N ALA A 51 -2.67 -7.03 -27.96
CA ALA A 51 -3.20 -8.12 -28.76
C ALA A 51 -4.74 -8.12 -28.78
N PRO A 52 -5.39 -8.74 -29.79
CA PRO A 52 -6.86 -8.78 -29.90
C PRO A 52 -7.58 -9.44 -28.73
N ASN A 53 -6.87 -10.25 -27.94
CA ASN A 53 -7.38 -10.89 -26.72
C ASN A 53 -7.24 -10.00 -25.46
N GLY A 54 -6.78 -8.75 -25.61
CA GLY A 54 -6.56 -7.80 -24.52
C GLY A 54 -5.21 -7.92 -23.81
N ALA A 55 -4.34 -8.87 -24.20
CA ALA A 55 -3.01 -8.98 -23.61
C ALA A 55 -2.09 -7.86 -24.10
N CYS A 56 -1.35 -7.23 -23.20
CA CYS A 56 -0.39 -6.19 -23.54
C CYS A 56 1.05 -6.69 -23.41
N THR A 57 1.84 -6.52 -24.46
CA THR A 57 3.28 -6.82 -24.45
C THR A 57 4.08 -5.54 -24.48
N LEU A 58 4.87 -5.27 -23.44
CA LEU A 58 5.72 -4.08 -23.33
C LEU A 58 6.90 -4.12 -24.33
N PRO A 59 7.55 -2.98 -24.64
CA PRO A 59 8.70 -2.92 -25.55
C PRO A 59 9.86 -3.86 -25.19
N ASN A 60 10.00 -4.21 -23.92
CA ASN A 60 11.02 -5.13 -23.42
C ASN A 60 10.62 -6.62 -23.57
N GLY A 61 9.49 -6.92 -24.22
CA GLY A 61 8.97 -8.28 -24.42
C GLY A 61 8.21 -8.86 -23.23
N GLN A 62 8.12 -8.15 -22.11
CA GLN A 62 7.36 -8.62 -20.96
C GLN A 62 5.87 -8.36 -21.14
N MET A 63 5.04 -9.32 -20.71
CA MET A 63 3.60 -9.12 -20.67
C MET A 63 3.24 -8.20 -19.50
N LEU A 64 2.54 -7.10 -19.78
CA LEU A 64 1.96 -6.25 -18.75
C LEU A 64 0.83 -7.03 -18.06
N ARG A 65 1.02 -7.31 -16.78
CA ARG A 65 0.03 -7.99 -15.93
C ARG A 65 -0.50 -7.00 -14.91
N LYS A 66 -1.76 -7.17 -14.55
CA LYS A 66 -2.33 -6.46 -13.41
C LYS A 66 -1.78 -7.08 -12.12
N ALA A 67 -1.00 -6.31 -11.37
CA ALA A 67 -0.71 -6.67 -9.99
C ALA A 67 -1.98 -6.42 -9.16
N ILE A 68 -2.57 -7.48 -8.62
CA ILE A 68 -3.79 -7.36 -7.78
C ILE A 68 -3.41 -6.91 -6.36
N ARG A 69 -2.23 -7.33 -5.86
CA ARG A 69 -1.65 -6.90 -4.58
C ARG A 69 -0.13 -6.84 -4.67
N PHE A 70 0.44 -5.76 -4.14
CA PHE A 70 1.89 -5.52 -4.18
C PHE A 70 2.68 -6.61 -3.44
N GLU A 71 2.26 -6.97 -2.22
CA GLU A 71 2.93 -8.02 -1.45
C GLU A 71 2.93 -9.38 -2.17
N PHE A 72 1.82 -9.77 -2.79
CA PHE A 72 1.79 -11.01 -3.59
C PHE A 72 2.71 -10.95 -4.81
N ALA A 73 2.86 -9.79 -5.44
CA ALA A 73 3.81 -9.63 -6.53
C ALA A 73 5.26 -9.83 -6.03
N LEU A 74 5.60 -9.32 -4.84
CA LEU A 74 6.90 -9.57 -4.22
C LEU A 74 7.07 -11.03 -3.82
N ARG A 75 6.04 -11.67 -3.26
CA ARG A 75 6.04 -13.08 -2.85
C ARG A 75 6.16 -14.08 -4.00
N GLN A 76 5.85 -13.67 -5.24
CA GLN A 76 6.16 -14.46 -6.43
C GLN A 76 7.67 -14.60 -6.68
N ILE A 77 8.48 -13.69 -6.13
CA ILE A 77 9.94 -13.71 -6.21
C ILE A 77 10.54 -14.29 -4.93
N ASP A 78 10.12 -13.78 -3.76
CA ASP A 78 10.53 -14.27 -2.44
C ASP A 78 9.31 -14.52 -1.56
N PRO A 79 8.88 -15.78 -1.39
CA PRO A 79 7.66 -16.10 -0.64
C PRO A 79 7.77 -15.80 0.86
N SER A 80 8.97 -15.52 1.40
CA SER A 80 9.19 -15.19 2.80
C SER A 80 8.99 -13.71 3.12
N ILE A 81 8.87 -12.86 2.10
CA ILE A 81 8.77 -11.41 2.29
C ILE A 81 7.39 -11.01 2.82
N SER A 82 7.40 -10.06 3.74
CA SER A 82 6.23 -9.31 4.15
C SER A 82 6.47 -7.82 4.02
N LEU A 83 5.40 -7.04 3.84
CA LEU A 83 5.51 -5.58 3.85
C LEU A 83 5.60 -5.08 5.29
N PRO A 84 6.68 -4.37 5.69
CA PRO A 84 6.71 -3.69 6.97
C PRO A 84 5.81 -2.46 6.93
N TYR A 85 5.36 -2.00 8.10
CA TYR A 85 4.76 -0.67 8.25
C TYR A 85 5.81 0.36 8.67
N TRP A 86 5.60 1.60 8.27
CA TRP A 86 6.34 2.75 8.79
C TRP A 86 5.54 3.45 9.87
N ASP A 87 5.88 3.19 11.14
CA ASP A 87 5.32 3.93 12.27
C ASP A 87 5.94 5.32 12.35
N SER A 88 5.36 6.25 11.61
CA SER A 88 5.86 7.62 11.50
C SER A 88 5.76 8.42 12.81
N THR A 89 5.05 7.90 13.82
CA THR A 89 5.03 8.52 15.15
C THR A 89 6.41 8.52 15.80
N LEU A 90 7.27 7.55 15.46
CA LEU A 90 8.65 7.46 15.93
C LEU A 90 9.49 8.64 15.43
N ASP A 91 9.19 9.13 14.22
CA ASP A 91 9.84 10.31 13.63
C ASP A 91 9.22 11.61 14.13
N SER A 92 7.89 11.63 14.33
CA SER A 92 7.16 12.74 14.94
C SER A 92 7.66 13.08 16.33
N ALA A 93 8.23 12.09 17.02
CA ALA A 93 8.85 12.32 18.30
C ALA A 93 10.03 13.29 18.15
N LEU A 94 10.79 13.31 17.06
CA LEU A 94 12.01 14.12 16.96
C LEU A 94 11.73 15.63 16.91
N PRO A 95 12.68 16.50 17.33
CA PRO A 95 12.54 17.95 17.16
C PRO A 95 12.32 18.36 15.70
N ARG A 96 12.97 17.61 14.80
CA ARG A 96 12.80 17.71 13.36
C ARG A 96 12.64 16.30 12.79
N PRO A 97 11.43 15.88 12.40
CA PRO A 97 11.21 14.54 11.87
C PRO A 97 12.06 14.18 10.64
N ALA A 98 12.40 15.16 9.79
CA ALA A 98 13.26 14.97 8.62
C ALA A 98 14.72 14.57 8.96
N ASP A 99 15.13 14.74 10.22
CA ASP A 99 16.45 14.34 10.72
C ASP A 99 16.51 12.85 11.08
N SER A 100 15.40 12.11 10.95
CA SER A 100 15.33 10.67 11.18
C SER A 100 16.33 9.89 10.32
N ILE A 101 16.88 8.83 10.91
CA ILE A 101 17.73 7.86 10.23
C ILE A 101 17.00 7.11 9.12
N LEU A 102 15.65 7.08 9.14
CA LEU A 102 14.86 6.50 8.07
C LEU A 102 15.18 7.13 6.71
N PHE A 103 15.35 8.46 6.69
CA PHE A 103 15.70 9.25 5.50
C PHE A 103 17.21 9.36 5.32
N SER A 104 17.87 8.20 5.26
CA SER A 104 19.32 8.07 5.07
C SER A 104 19.66 6.94 4.09
N PRO A 105 20.88 6.90 3.54
CA PRO A 105 21.27 5.89 2.54
C PRO A 105 21.21 4.43 3.03
N ILE A 106 21.12 4.18 4.33
CA ILE A 106 21.10 2.82 4.89
C ILE A 106 19.69 2.26 5.07
N LEU A 107 18.65 3.10 4.99
CA LEU A 107 17.24 2.73 5.09
C LEU A 107 16.52 3.18 3.82
N GLU A 108 15.64 4.17 3.88
CA GLU A 108 14.79 4.53 2.74
C GLU A 108 15.46 5.46 1.72
N GLY A 109 16.74 5.79 1.89
CA GLY A 109 17.48 6.70 1.01
C GLY A 109 17.38 8.17 1.43
N ALA A 110 18.45 8.93 1.16
CA ALA A 110 18.51 10.38 1.33
C ALA A 110 18.35 11.11 -0.02
N THR A 111 17.95 12.38 0.03
CA THR A 111 17.83 13.23 -1.16
C THR A 111 19.07 14.08 -1.40
N ASN A 112 19.36 14.37 -2.67
CA ASN A 112 20.28 15.44 -3.05
C ASN A 112 19.61 16.82 -2.96
N ALA A 113 20.35 17.88 -3.32
CA ALA A 113 19.89 19.26 -3.25
C ALA A 113 18.64 19.55 -4.11
N GLN A 114 18.40 18.75 -5.15
CA GLN A 114 17.25 18.85 -6.03
C GLN A 114 16.06 18.00 -5.56
N GLY A 115 16.21 17.23 -4.48
CA GLY A 115 15.17 16.38 -3.90
C GLY A 115 15.13 14.96 -4.46
N PHE A 116 16.06 14.55 -5.33
CA PHE A 116 16.07 13.18 -5.86
C PHE A 116 16.71 12.22 -4.87
N VAL A 117 16.09 11.05 -4.68
CA VAL A 117 16.69 9.93 -3.92
C VAL A 117 17.69 9.22 -4.83
N ASP A 118 18.97 9.53 -4.66
CA ASP A 118 20.05 9.06 -5.53
C ASP A 118 21.05 8.13 -4.81
N ASN A 119 20.66 7.65 -3.64
CA ASN A 119 21.45 6.75 -2.80
C ASN A 119 20.53 5.78 -2.03
N GLY A 120 21.15 4.76 -1.43
CA GLY A 120 20.41 3.72 -0.70
C GLY A 120 19.63 2.76 -1.61
N PRO A 121 18.67 2.00 -1.06
CA PRO A 121 17.98 0.92 -1.76
C PRO A 121 17.18 1.34 -2.99
N TYR A 122 16.78 2.61 -3.07
CA TYR A 122 15.95 3.14 -4.17
C TYR A 122 16.72 4.04 -5.13
N ALA A 123 18.05 4.07 -5.05
CA ALA A 123 18.87 4.72 -6.07
C ALA A 123 18.60 4.09 -7.44
N GLY A 124 18.25 4.91 -8.43
CA GLY A 124 17.89 4.45 -9.78
C GLY A 124 16.49 3.86 -9.91
N PHE A 125 15.64 3.98 -8.88
CA PHE A 125 14.25 3.57 -8.95
C PHE A 125 13.47 4.52 -9.87
N ARG A 126 13.13 4.04 -11.07
CA ARG A 126 12.52 4.85 -12.12
C ARG A 126 11.02 4.99 -11.92
N THR A 127 10.51 6.21 -12.09
CA THR A 127 9.07 6.47 -12.04
C THR A 127 8.38 6.06 -13.34
N LEU A 128 7.06 5.93 -13.30
CA LEU A 128 6.26 5.57 -14.48
C LEU A 128 6.32 6.63 -15.60
N GLU A 129 6.59 7.88 -15.25
CA GLU A 129 6.79 9.02 -16.16
C GLU A 129 8.19 9.00 -16.81
N GLY A 130 9.05 8.06 -16.40
CA GLY A 130 10.40 7.91 -16.91
C GLY A 130 11.45 8.76 -16.17
N GLN A 131 11.12 9.34 -15.01
CA GLN A 131 12.14 9.98 -14.17
C GLN A 131 13.13 8.93 -13.66
N ALA A 132 14.41 9.31 -13.57
CA ALA A 132 15.48 8.37 -13.25
C ALA A 132 15.50 7.94 -11.77
N ASN A 133 14.94 8.77 -10.89
CA ASN A 133 14.87 8.55 -9.45
C ASN A 133 13.55 9.14 -8.94
N VAL A 134 13.05 8.58 -7.84
CA VAL A 134 11.96 9.18 -7.07
C VAL A 134 12.41 10.48 -6.42
N LYS A 135 11.46 11.41 -6.24
CA LYS A 135 11.68 12.73 -5.67
C LYS A 135 10.96 12.87 -4.33
N ARG A 136 11.62 13.49 -3.35
CA ARG A 136 11.06 13.82 -2.03
C ARG A 136 11.41 15.24 -1.62
N ALA A 137 10.63 15.81 -0.72
CA ALA A 137 10.86 17.09 -0.06
C ALA A 137 10.60 16.94 1.46
N VAL A 138 11.25 15.95 2.07
CA VAL A 138 10.92 15.47 3.42
C VAL A 138 10.95 16.60 4.45
N GLY A 139 9.80 16.82 5.12
CA GLY A 139 9.63 17.83 6.17
C GLY A 139 9.58 19.27 5.69
N ALA A 140 9.45 19.52 4.37
CA ALA A 140 9.24 20.87 3.86
C ALA A 140 7.82 21.39 4.17
N GLN A 141 6.84 20.49 4.17
CA GLN A 141 5.44 20.73 4.51
C GLN A 141 4.88 19.49 5.22
N GLY A 142 3.65 19.55 5.73
CA GLY A 142 2.98 18.40 6.35
C GLY A 142 3.67 17.93 7.64
N ALA A 143 3.20 16.79 8.14
CA ALA A 143 3.75 16.16 9.34
C ALA A 143 3.50 14.64 9.29
N PRO A 144 4.40 13.83 9.88
CA PRO A 144 4.08 12.42 10.14
C PRO A 144 2.94 12.31 11.17
N PHE A 145 2.32 11.13 11.26
CA PHE A 145 1.38 10.82 12.36
C PHE A 145 2.01 11.12 13.72
N THR A 146 1.21 11.69 14.62
CA THR A 146 1.55 11.87 16.03
C THR A 146 0.82 10.83 16.89
N GLN A 147 1.28 10.64 18.14
CA GLN A 147 0.55 9.74 19.06
C GLN A 147 -0.88 10.22 19.33
N SER A 148 -1.12 11.53 19.36
CA SER A 148 -2.47 12.10 19.51
C SER A 148 -3.40 11.76 18.35
N ASP A 149 -2.88 11.64 17.12
CA ASP A 149 -3.69 11.22 15.96
C ASP A 149 -4.14 9.76 16.13
N ILE A 150 -3.23 8.90 16.59
CA ILE A 150 -3.54 7.50 16.89
C ILE A 150 -4.58 7.41 18.00
N ASP A 151 -4.37 8.15 19.10
CA ASP A 151 -5.28 8.16 20.24
C ASP A 151 -6.67 8.67 19.83
N TRP A 152 -6.75 9.66 18.94
CA TRP A 152 -8.01 10.15 18.41
C TRP A 152 -8.75 9.03 17.65
N VAL A 153 -8.10 8.33 16.73
CA VAL A 153 -8.72 7.23 15.98
C VAL A 153 -9.18 6.12 16.93
N MET A 154 -8.32 5.71 17.88
CA MET A 154 -8.65 4.66 18.85
C MET A 154 -9.83 5.03 19.76
N ASN A 155 -10.14 6.32 19.93
CA ASN A 155 -11.26 6.81 20.74
C ASN A 155 -12.60 6.89 20.00
N GLN A 156 -12.63 6.68 18.69
CA GLN A 156 -13.89 6.68 17.93
C GLN A 156 -14.68 5.39 18.19
N ASN A 157 -16.01 5.51 18.20
CA ASN A 157 -16.91 4.37 18.40
C ASN A 157 -17.61 3.94 17.11
N GLU A 158 -17.83 4.88 16.19
CA GLU A 158 -18.57 4.61 14.96
C GLU A 158 -17.63 4.54 13.75
N VAL A 159 -17.93 3.64 12.81
CA VAL A 159 -17.07 3.39 11.62
C VAL A 159 -16.97 4.61 10.71
N ASP A 160 -18.03 5.41 10.63
CA ASP A 160 -18.10 6.63 9.83
C ASP A 160 -17.33 7.80 10.45
N GLN A 161 -16.83 7.68 11.70
CA GLN A 161 -15.88 8.64 12.28
C GLN A 161 -14.43 8.30 11.89
N VAL A 162 -14.12 7.01 11.65
CA VAL A 162 -12.78 6.55 11.28
C VAL A 162 -12.57 6.60 9.78
N LEU A 163 -13.44 5.95 9.00
CA LEU A 163 -13.37 6.00 7.53
C LEU A 163 -13.78 7.37 6.99
N ALA A 164 -14.70 8.05 7.69
CA ALA A 164 -15.12 9.43 7.43
C ALA A 164 -15.71 9.68 6.03
N PHE A 165 -16.33 10.85 5.90
CA PHE A 165 -16.72 11.40 4.61
C PHE A 165 -15.82 12.60 4.32
N SER A 166 -14.62 12.36 3.79
CA SER A 166 -13.55 13.37 3.63
C SER A 166 -13.80 14.43 2.54
N ALA A 167 -14.87 14.32 1.77
CA ALA A 167 -15.26 15.34 0.79
C ALA A 167 -16.79 15.43 0.68
N PRO A 168 -17.49 15.75 1.78
CA PRO A 168 -18.94 15.74 1.80
C PRO A 168 -19.48 16.95 1.03
N ARG A 169 -20.55 16.74 0.26
CA ARG A 169 -21.27 17.80 -0.45
C ARG A 169 -22.28 18.45 0.50
N GLN A 170 -22.76 19.63 0.12
CA GLN A 170 -23.85 20.29 0.82
C GLN A 170 -25.05 19.34 0.93
N GLY A 171 -25.54 19.13 2.16
CA GLY A 171 -26.64 18.22 2.46
C GLY A 171 -26.23 16.89 3.08
N CYS A 172 -24.93 16.57 3.19
CA CYS A 172 -24.49 15.42 3.96
C CYS A 172 -24.77 15.64 5.47
N PRO A 173 -25.47 14.71 6.16
CA PRO A 173 -25.78 14.87 7.58
C PRO A 173 -24.60 14.52 8.50
N TYR A 174 -23.56 13.88 7.96
CA TYR A 174 -22.38 13.47 8.71
C TYR A 174 -21.36 14.60 8.74
N ARG A 175 -20.76 14.81 9.91
CA ARG A 175 -19.67 15.77 10.09
C ARG A 175 -18.34 15.04 10.02
N THR A 176 -17.38 15.64 9.36
CA THR A 176 -16.02 15.12 9.28
C THR A 176 -15.11 15.92 10.19
N ASP A 177 -14.41 15.23 11.07
CA ASP A 177 -13.36 15.81 11.91
C ASP A 177 -12.04 15.88 11.13
N TYR A 178 -11.26 16.93 11.35
CA TYR A 178 -9.95 17.08 10.69
C TYR A 178 -8.92 16.05 11.15
N ASN A 179 -9.15 15.40 12.29
CA ASN A 179 -8.30 14.34 12.82
C ASN A 179 -8.67 12.94 12.29
N CYS A 180 -9.63 12.83 11.35
CA CYS A 180 -9.95 11.54 10.76
C CYS A 180 -8.73 10.90 10.09
N LEU A 181 -8.75 9.57 9.96
CA LEU A 181 -7.61 8.81 9.45
C LEU A 181 -7.23 9.23 8.02
N GLU A 182 -8.22 9.59 7.20
CA GLU A 182 -8.01 10.06 5.83
C GLU A 182 -7.20 11.36 5.77
N TYR A 183 -7.47 12.35 6.62
CA TYR A 183 -6.71 13.61 6.57
C TYR A 183 -5.35 13.51 7.26
N THR A 184 -5.28 12.78 8.36
CA THR A 184 -4.02 12.58 9.10
C THR A 184 -3.02 11.75 8.29
N HIS A 185 -3.46 10.72 7.55
CA HIS A 185 -2.58 10.02 6.62
C HIS A 185 -2.14 10.92 5.44
N GLY A 186 -3.02 11.81 4.98
CA GLY A 186 -2.71 12.79 3.95
C GLY A 186 -1.55 13.73 4.35
N ASN A 187 -1.42 14.07 5.63
CA ASN A 187 -0.28 14.83 6.11
C ASN A 187 1.05 14.08 5.96
N GLY A 188 1.05 12.75 6.06
CA GLY A 188 2.23 11.91 5.82
C GLY A 188 2.70 11.93 4.37
N HIS A 189 1.76 11.93 3.41
CA HIS A 189 2.03 12.14 1.98
C HIS A 189 2.70 13.50 1.74
N ILE A 190 2.12 14.56 2.31
CA ILE A 190 2.67 15.92 2.22
C ILE A 190 4.04 16.03 2.90
N PHE A 191 4.23 15.31 4.02
CA PHE A 191 5.49 15.27 4.77
C PHE A 191 6.64 14.68 3.97
N ILE A 192 6.43 13.58 3.25
CA ILE A 192 7.45 13.05 2.36
C ILE A 192 7.65 14.00 1.17
N GLY A 193 6.55 14.53 0.62
CA GLY A 193 6.57 15.47 -0.50
C GLY A 193 7.09 14.83 -1.80
N GLY A 194 7.35 15.65 -2.81
CA GLY A 194 7.80 15.14 -4.12
C GLY A 194 6.76 14.21 -4.74
N ASP A 195 7.15 13.00 -5.15
CA ASP A 195 6.21 12.03 -5.74
C ASP A 195 5.09 11.64 -4.77
N MET A 196 5.37 11.55 -3.46
CA MET A 196 4.37 11.28 -2.42
C MET A 196 3.34 12.40 -2.23
N TYR A 197 3.59 13.61 -2.74
CA TYR A 197 2.66 14.74 -2.56
C TYR A 197 1.39 14.60 -3.41
N ASP A 198 1.53 14.10 -4.64
CA ASP A 198 0.43 13.98 -5.60
C ASP A 198 -0.14 12.55 -5.56
N THR A 199 -1.47 12.44 -5.43
CA THR A 199 -2.16 11.15 -5.31
C THR A 199 -1.94 10.24 -6.51
N GLY A 200 -1.74 10.81 -7.70
CA GLY A 200 -1.37 10.06 -8.90
C GLY A 200 0.01 9.45 -8.78
N THR A 201 1.02 10.24 -8.39
CA THR A 201 2.42 9.79 -8.38
C THR A 201 2.87 9.10 -7.11
N SER A 202 2.09 9.18 -6.04
CA SER A 202 2.50 8.75 -4.69
C SER A 202 3.09 7.34 -4.63
N ALA A 203 2.47 6.38 -5.33
CA ALA A 203 2.94 5.01 -5.40
C ALA A 203 4.24 4.79 -6.20
N ASN A 204 4.81 5.82 -6.84
CA ASN A 204 6.17 5.76 -7.42
C ASN A 204 7.22 5.60 -6.32
N ASP A 205 6.99 6.19 -5.13
CA ASP A 205 7.90 6.09 -3.99
C ASP A 205 7.61 4.83 -3.17
N PRO A 206 8.57 3.91 -3.00
CA PRO A 206 8.34 2.68 -2.23
C PRO A 206 7.89 2.90 -0.77
N ILE A 207 8.19 4.07 -0.16
CA ILE A 207 7.67 4.43 1.17
C ILE A 207 6.13 4.44 1.20
N PHE A 208 5.46 4.67 0.06
CA PHE A 208 4.00 4.64 -0.07
C PHE A 208 3.39 3.38 0.58
N PHE A 209 3.96 2.21 0.27
CA PHE A 209 3.44 0.94 0.76
C PHE A 209 3.63 0.79 2.27
N LEU A 210 4.77 1.25 2.80
CA LEU A 210 5.04 1.22 4.25
C LEU A 210 4.12 2.18 5.02
N HIS A 211 3.86 3.37 4.45
CA HIS A 211 2.91 4.35 4.98
C HIS A 211 1.50 3.78 5.03
N HIS A 212 1.02 3.19 3.92
CA HIS A 212 -0.32 2.61 3.87
C HIS A 212 -0.46 1.31 4.68
N CYS A 213 0.61 0.53 4.88
CA CYS A 213 0.63 -0.55 5.88
C CYS A 213 0.47 0.00 7.31
N PHE A 214 0.96 1.20 7.61
CA PHE A 214 0.72 1.81 8.92
C PHE A 214 -0.71 2.35 9.08
N VAL A 215 -1.29 2.90 8.01
CA VAL A 215 -2.72 3.26 7.99
C VAL A 215 -3.59 2.03 8.24
N ASP A 216 -3.28 0.92 7.56
CA ASP A 216 -3.99 -0.35 7.76
C ASP A 216 -3.74 -0.94 9.15
N TYR A 217 -2.54 -0.82 9.71
CA TYR A 217 -2.27 -1.15 11.12
C TYR A 217 -3.20 -0.38 12.06
N ILE A 218 -3.32 0.93 11.90
CA ILE A 218 -4.19 1.78 12.74
C ILE A 218 -5.66 1.35 12.60
N TRP A 219 -6.10 1.15 11.37
CA TRP A 219 -7.45 0.65 11.06
C TRP A 219 -7.73 -0.68 11.75
N GLU A 220 -6.85 -1.67 11.58
CA GLU A 220 -7.04 -3.00 12.17
C GLU A 220 -7.00 -2.97 13.70
N GLN A 221 -6.11 -2.18 14.30
CA GLN A 221 -6.08 -2.00 15.75
C GLN A 221 -7.40 -1.40 16.27
N TRP A 222 -7.97 -0.40 15.59
CA TRP A 222 -9.28 0.16 15.97
C TRP A 222 -10.38 -0.88 15.89
N ARG A 223 -10.47 -1.62 14.77
CA ARG A 223 -11.44 -2.71 14.60
C ARG A 223 -11.32 -3.76 15.69
N GLN A 224 -10.08 -4.12 16.05
CA GLN A 224 -9.81 -5.11 17.09
C GLN A 224 -10.32 -4.67 18.47
N GLN A 225 -10.23 -3.38 18.77
CA GLN A 225 -10.64 -2.80 20.06
C GLN A 225 -12.13 -2.43 20.12
N ARG A 226 -12.73 -2.02 19.01
CA ARG A 226 -14.06 -1.37 18.99
C ARG A 226 -15.17 -2.21 18.37
N GLN A 227 -14.84 -3.18 17.53
CA GLN A 227 -15.82 -3.96 16.80
C GLN A 227 -15.77 -5.44 17.20
N THR A 228 -16.95 -6.06 17.26
CA THR A 228 -17.01 -7.53 17.30
C THR A 228 -16.51 -8.10 15.96
N ARG A 229 -16.18 -9.39 15.93
CA ARG A 229 -15.74 -10.05 14.68
C ARG A 229 -16.82 -10.02 13.60
N ALA A 230 -18.11 -9.96 13.97
CA ALA A 230 -19.22 -9.84 13.03
C ALA A 230 -19.37 -8.41 12.48
N ASP A 231 -19.26 -7.41 13.35
CA ASP A 231 -19.29 -5.99 12.96
C ASP A 231 -18.18 -5.66 11.97
N ARG A 232 -17.00 -6.24 12.19
CA ARG A 232 -15.83 -6.11 11.32
C ARG A 232 -16.12 -6.45 9.85
N GLU A 233 -17.05 -7.36 9.56
CA GLU A 233 -17.36 -7.79 8.19
C GLU A 233 -18.49 -6.97 7.54
N THR A 234 -19.24 -6.18 8.32
CA THR A 234 -20.52 -5.63 7.88
C THR A 234 -20.68 -4.12 8.10
N LEU A 235 -20.01 -3.54 9.10
CA LEU A 235 -20.10 -2.12 9.38
C LEU A 235 -19.26 -1.31 8.38
N TYR A 236 -19.95 -0.61 7.50
CA TYR A 236 -19.41 0.30 6.48
C TYR A 236 -20.19 1.62 6.51
N PRO A 237 -19.56 2.78 6.22
CA PRO A 237 -20.26 4.06 6.16
C PRO A 237 -21.47 3.99 5.22
N PRO A 238 -22.63 4.55 5.59
CA PRO A 238 -23.85 4.39 4.82
C PRO A 238 -23.73 5.02 3.43
N ASP A 239 -24.26 4.33 2.43
CA ASP A 239 -24.29 4.80 1.05
C ASP A 239 -25.13 6.09 0.95
N ASN A 240 -24.46 7.23 0.80
CA ASN A 240 -25.10 8.53 0.69
C ASN A 240 -24.40 9.40 -0.36
N ALA A 241 -25.10 9.68 -1.46
CA ALA A 241 -24.57 10.46 -2.59
C ALA A 241 -24.27 11.94 -2.27
N PHE A 242 -24.81 12.45 -1.16
CA PHE A 242 -24.42 13.77 -0.64
C PHE A 242 -23.09 13.69 0.13
N CYS A 243 -22.68 12.52 0.62
CA CYS A 243 -21.50 12.37 1.46
C CYS A 243 -20.29 11.78 0.73
N ALA A 244 -20.53 10.89 -0.23
CA ALA A 244 -19.49 10.30 -1.06
C ALA A 244 -20.00 10.03 -2.48
N SER A 245 -19.07 9.92 -3.42
CA SER A 245 -19.40 9.47 -4.77
C SER A 245 -19.85 7.99 -4.76
N PRO A 246 -20.78 7.55 -5.63
CA PRO A 246 -21.24 6.15 -5.67
C PRO A 246 -20.14 5.09 -5.82
N GLN A 247 -18.95 5.47 -6.31
CA GLN A 247 -17.78 4.59 -6.37
C GLN A 247 -17.24 4.20 -5.00
N HIS A 248 -17.60 4.92 -3.93
CA HIS A 248 -17.23 4.62 -2.54
C HIS A 248 -18.32 3.86 -1.78
N PHE A 249 -19.45 3.54 -2.43
CA PHE A 249 -20.52 2.76 -1.81
C PHE A 249 -20.06 1.33 -1.55
N ALA A 250 -20.63 0.71 -0.52
CA ALA A 250 -20.18 -0.60 -0.02
C ALA A 250 -20.18 -1.67 -1.14
N ALA A 251 -21.24 -1.68 -1.95
CA ALA A 251 -21.43 -2.66 -3.03
C ALA A 251 -20.74 -2.28 -4.35
N ALA A 252 -20.14 -1.09 -4.46
CA ALA A 252 -19.46 -0.66 -5.68
C ALA A 252 -18.18 -1.46 -5.90
N THR A 253 -17.83 -1.70 -7.17
CA THR A 253 -16.58 -2.35 -7.55
C THR A 253 -15.39 -1.50 -7.12
N MET A 254 -14.45 -2.13 -6.41
CA MET A 254 -13.17 -1.54 -6.05
C MET A 254 -12.30 -1.48 -7.29
N ASN A 255 -12.36 -0.37 -8.03
CA ASN A 255 -11.66 -0.26 -9.30
C ASN A 255 -10.13 -0.14 -9.13
N PRO A 256 -9.33 -0.73 -10.03
CA PRO A 256 -9.73 -1.57 -11.17
C PRO A 256 -9.96 -3.05 -10.81
N PHE A 257 -9.96 -3.44 -9.54
CA PHE A 257 -9.88 -4.80 -9.00
C PHE A 257 -11.17 -5.65 -9.04
N ALA A 258 -11.97 -5.53 -10.11
CA ALA A 258 -13.09 -6.44 -10.33
C ALA A 258 -12.67 -7.93 -10.20
N PRO A 259 -13.49 -8.78 -9.56
CA PRO A 259 -14.85 -8.51 -9.06
C PRO A 259 -14.93 -8.01 -7.60
N MET A 260 -13.83 -7.59 -6.99
CA MET A 260 -13.86 -7.10 -5.60
C MET A 260 -14.70 -5.83 -5.48
N ARG A 261 -15.47 -5.74 -4.39
CA ARG A 261 -16.24 -4.56 -3.98
C ARG A 261 -15.56 -3.88 -2.80
N ASN A 262 -15.91 -2.62 -2.54
CA ASN A 262 -15.34 -1.88 -1.41
C ASN A 262 -15.56 -2.60 -0.06
N ILE A 263 -16.75 -3.17 0.16
CA ILE A 263 -17.07 -3.92 1.37
C ILE A 263 -16.19 -5.18 1.54
N ASP A 264 -15.67 -5.75 0.45
CA ASP A 264 -14.80 -6.93 0.54
C ASP A 264 -13.41 -6.58 1.13
N GLY A 265 -13.08 -5.27 1.23
CA GLY A 265 -11.94 -4.76 1.98
C GLY A 265 -12.06 -4.95 3.50
N LEU A 266 -13.27 -5.18 4.02
CA LEU A 266 -13.53 -5.40 5.43
C LEU A 266 -13.29 -6.84 5.89
N SER A 267 -12.89 -7.78 5.03
CA SER A 267 -12.89 -9.18 5.46
C SER A 267 -11.84 -9.49 6.54
N ASN A 268 -12.24 -10.17 7.62
CA ASN A 268 -11.31 -10.73 8.61
C ASN A 268 -10.36 -11.75 7.98
N LYS A 269 -10.68 -12.28 6.79
CA LYS A 269 -9.81 -13.23 6.08
C LYS A 269 -8.41 -12.68 5.82
N TYR A 270 -8.24 -11.36 5.75
CA TYR A 270 -6.91 -10.76 5.61
C TYR A 270 -6.06 -11.01 6.85
N THR A 271 -6.60 -10.76 8.04
CA THR A 271 -5.87 -10.97 9.29
C THR A 271 -5.89 -12.41 9.77
N ASP A 272 -6.86 -13.21 9.34
CA ASP A 272 -6.91 -14.65 9.66
C ASP A 272 -5.92 -15.47 8.82
N ASN A 273 -5.64 -15.08 7.56
CA ASN A 273 -4.95 -15.95 6.61
C ASN A 273 -3.76 -15.30 5.87
N LEU A 274 -3.65 -13.97 5.83
CA LEU A 274 -2.68 -13.30 4.97
C LEU A 274 -1.55 -12.63 5.76
N TYR A 275 -1.89 -11.84 6.78
CA TYR A 275 -0.91 -11.10 7.56
C TYR A 275 -1.35 -10.89 9.01
N GLU A 276 -0.38 -10.67 9.86
CA GLU A 276 -0.54 -10.05 11.17
C GLU A 276 0.49 -8.93 11.30
N TYR A 277 0.21 -7.95 12.16
CA TYR A 277 1.17 -6.89 12.43
C TYR A 277 1.92 -7.11 13.74
N ALA A 278 3.23 -6.92 13.70
CA ALA A 278 4.02 -6.80 14.91
C ALA A 278 3.60 -5.55 15.71
N ALA A 279 3.61 -5.65 17.04
CA ALA A 279 3.31 -4.52 17.91
C ALA A 279 4.28 -3.35 17.70
N ARG A 280 3.78 -2.12 17.85
CA ARG A 280 4.61 -0.91 17.86
C ARG A 280 5.67 -0.98 18.98
N PRO A 281 6.88 -0.46 18.76
CA PRO A 281 7.95 -0.53 19.74
C PRO A 281 7.62 0.34 20.97
N PHE A 282 7.93 -0.17 22.16
CA PHE A 282 7.81 0.55 23.41
C PHE A 282 9.14 0.55 24.17
N CYS A 283 9.28 1.45 25.14
CA CYS A 283 10.42 1.48 26.02
C CYS A 283 10.04 1.94 27.42
N THR A 284 10.95 1.67 28.35
CA THR A 284 10.93 2.20 29.70
C THR A 284 12.34 2.63 30.06
N GLN A 285 12.52 3.27 31.22
CA GLN A 285 13.86 3.58 31.72
C GLN A 285 14.72 2.32 31.92
N ALA A 286 14.11 1.18 32.25
CA ALA A 286 14.80 -0.11 32.38
C ALA A 286 15.08 -0.79 31.03
N LEU A 287 14.31 -0.47 29.98
CA LEU A 287 14.44 -1.04 28.64
C LEU A 287 14.62 0.08 27.58
N PRO A 288 15.76 0.78 27.54
CA PRO A 288 15.90 2.05 26.81
C PRO A 288 16.21 1.90 25.31
N ARG A 289 16.12 0.68 24.75
CA ARG A 289 16.61 0.37 23.39
C ARG A 289 15.52 0.16 22.34
N CYS A 290 14.24 0.17 22.71
CA CYS A 290 13.13 0.04 21.75
C CYS A 290 13.20 -1.19 20.83
N GLY A 291 13.97 -2.22 21.20
CA GLY A 291 14.19 -3.42 20.38
C GLY A 291 14.96 -3.21 19.06
N SER A 292 15.50 -2.02 18.77
CA SER A 292 16.10 -1.72 17.46
C SER A 292 17.33 -0.81 17.55
N LYS A 293 18.36 -1.11 16.76
CA LYS A 293 19.55 -0.26 16.64
C LYS A 293 19.28 1.10 15.97
N PHE A 294 18.13 1.25 15.32
CA PHE A 294 17.69 2.46 14.64
C PHE A 294 16.77 3.33 15.52
N LEU A 295 16.42 2.86 16.71
CA LEU A 295 15.55 3.55 17.65
C LEU A 295 16.31 3.87 18.94
N PHE A 296 15.77 4.80 19.71
CA PHE A 296 16.18 5.06 21.08
C PHE A 296 14.95 5.39 21.92
N CYS A 297 15.06 5.25 23.24
CA CYS A 297 14.01 5.67 24.15
C CYS A 297 14.18 7.16 24.48
N ASP A 298 13.19 7.99 24.15
CA ASP A 298 13.09 9.37 24.59
C ASP A 298 12.58 9.39 26.03
N LEU A 299 13.45 9.83 26.95
CA LEU A 299 13.18 10.01 28.38
C LEU A 299 13.10 11.49 28.76
N SER A 300 13.48 12.38 27.86
CA SER A 300 13.65 13.82 28.11
C SER A 300 12.36 14.61 27.92
N ARG A 301 11.38 14.10 27.17
CA ARG A 301 10.20 14.87 26.75
C ARG A 301 8.87 14.19 27.08
N GLY A 302 8.71 13.82 28.35
CA GLY A 302 7.47 13.30 28.91
C GLY A 302 7.58 11.83 29.30
N GLN A 303 6.50 11.06 29.08
CA GLN A 303 6.52 9.62 29.33
C GLN A 303 7.50 8.93 28.39
N PRO A 304 8.24 7.90 28.87
CA PRO A 304 9.14 7.11 28.03
C PRO A 304 8.45 6.62 26.76
N ARG A 305 9.02 6.97 25.61
CA ARG A 305 8.50 6.55 24.31
C ARG A 305 9.63 6.30 23.33
N CYS A 306 9.40 5.39 22.39
CA CYS A 306 10.37 5.14 21.34
C CYS A 306 10.38 6.26 20.31
N ALA A 307 11.57 6.57 19.81
CA ALA A 307 11.80 7.56 18.77
C ALA A 307 12.86 7.05 17.79
N SER A 308 12.76 7.49 16.54
CA SER A 308 13.76 7.21 15.51
C SER A 308 15.10 7.86 15.87
N LYS A 309 16.21 7.15 15.73
CA LYS A 309 17.52 7.79 15.87
C LYS A 309 17.73 8.84 14.79
N LEU A 310 18.55 9.84 15.11
CA LEU A 310 18.93 10.92 14.23
C LEU A 310 20.11 10.51 13.36
N LYS A 311 20.09 10.89 12.08
CA LYS A 311 21.26 10.83 11.20
C LYS A 311 22.29 11.90 11.60
N VAL A 312 23.51 11.76 11.08
CA VAL A 312 24.58 12.76 11.26
C VAL A 312 24.08 14.14 10.78
N GLY A 313 24.34 15.18 11.57
CA GLY A 313 23.82 16.54 11.36
C GLY A 313 22.45 16.81 11.97
N GLY A 314 21.74 15.78 12.46
CA GLY A 314 20.45 15.93 13.10
C GLY A 314 20.50 16.62 14.47
N GLN A 315 19.42 17.30 14.83
CA GLN A 315 19.32 18.08 16.08
C GLN A 315 19.02 17.19 17.29
N CYS A 316 19.98 17.07 18.21
CA CYS A 316 19.90 16.22 19.40
C CYS A 316 19.92 16.99 20.73
N GLY A 317 20.09 18.31 20.72
CA GLY A 317 20.27 19.12 21.94
C GLY A 317 19.09 19.13 22.91
N SER A 318 17.90 18.68 22.48
CA SER A 318 16.73 18.56 23.35
C SER A 318 16.66 17.26 24.16
N PHE A 319 17.63 16.34 23.99
CA PHE A 319 17.72 15.08 24.72
C PHE A 319 18.83 15.17 25.76
N SER A 320 18.48 15.13 27.04
CA SER A 320 19.35 15.49 28.16
C SER A 320 19.37 14.47 29.31
N MET A 321 18.59 13.39 29.22
CA MET A 321 18.45 12.38 30.27
C MET A 321 19.46 11.22 30.12
N GLY A 322 20.59 11.48 29.47
CA GLY A 322 21.64 10.49 29.20
C GLY A 322 21.33 9.54 28.04
N GLU A 323 20.35 9.86 27.20
CA GLU A 323 20.05 9.07 26.01
C GLU A 323 21.10 9.29 24.92
N ASN A 324 21.27 8.32 24.01
CA ASN A 324 22.01 8.54 22.77
C ASN A 324 21.04 8.53 21.58
N PRO A 325 20.53 9.69 21.14
CA PRO A 325 19.62 9.79 20.02
C PRO A 325 20.32 9.64 18.66
N CYS A 326 21.65 9.71 18.61
CA CYS A 326 22.39 9.67 17.35
C CYS A 326 22.64 8.23 16.87
N PHE A 327 22.47 7.99 15.58
CA PHE A 327 22.86 6.74 14.94
C PHE A 327 24.36 6.72 14.65
N ASN A 328 25.07 5.67 15.07
CA ASN A 328 26.54 5.50 14.91
C ASN A 328 27.37 6.75 15.28
N GLY A 329 26.93 7.48 16.30
CA GLY A 329 27.49 8.76 16.67
C GLY A 329 27.13 9.18 18.09
N ALA A 330 27.43 10.42 18.40
CA ALA A 330 27.12 11.04 19.69
C ALA A 330 26.57 12.46 19.48
N CYS A 331 25.84 12.95 20.47
CA CYS A 331 25.36 14.33 20.48
C CYS A 331 26.47 15.25 20.98
N VAL A 332 27.02 16.09 20.10
CA VAL A 332 28.09 17.04 20.42
C VAL A 332 27.66 18.43 19.99
N GLY A 333 27.63 19.37 20.94
CA GLY A 333 27.15 20.73 20.66
C GLY A 333 25.69 20.78 20.20
N GLY A 334 24.86 19.83 20.63
CA GLY A 334 23.45 19.73 20.25
C GLY A 334 23.17 19.15 18.86
N VAL A 335 24.20 18.65 18.18
CA VAL A 335 24.11 18.04 16.84
C VAL A 335 24.73 16.65 16.83
N CYS A 336 24.13 15.72 16.08
CA CYS A 336 24.69 14.39 15.93
C CYS A 336 25.95 14.40 15.06
N VAL A 337 27.06 13.95 15.64
CA VAL A 337 28.34 13.79 14.93
C VAL A 337 28.71 12.32 14.82
N ALA A 338 29.32 11.93 13.69
CA ALA A 338 29.79 10.56 13.50
C ALA A 338 30.90 10.24 14.51
N SER A 339 30.87 9.02 15.05
CA SER A 339 32.03 8.51 15.81
C SER A 339 33.20 8.30 14.83
N THR A 340 34.43 8.65 15.22
CA THR A 340 35.67 8.56 14.41
C THR A 340 36.04 7.14 13.94
N GLN A 341 35.18 6.13 14.13
CA GLN A 341 35.46 4.72 13.83
C GLN A 341 34.62 4.08 12.72
N VAL A 342 33.74 4.78 11.99
CA VAL A 342 32.94 4.11 10.96
C VAL A 342 33.01 4.84 9.63
N VAL A 343 33.89 4.35 8.76
CA VAL A 343 33.70 4.44 7.31
C VAL A 343 32.33 3.85 7.03
N ILE A 344 31.37 4.66 6.58
CA ILE A 344 30.09 4.18 6.07
C ILE A 344 30.42 3.48 4.75
N THR A 345 30.90 2.23 4.82
CA THR A 345 30.76 1.35 3.68
C THR A 345 29.25 1.11 3.56
N PRO A 346 28.60 1.52 2.45
CA PRO A 346 27.26 1.02 2.16
C PRO A 346 27.29 -0.51 2.35
N PRO A 347 26.19 -1.15 2.80
CA PRO A 347 26.13 -2.60 2.75
C PRO A 347 26.63 -3.00 1.36
N PRO A 348 27.55 -3.98 1.23
CA PRO A 348 27.99 -4.40 -0.09
C PRO A 348 26.72 -4.57 -0.88
N ILE A 349 26.63 -3.88 -2.02
CA ILE A 349 25.65 -4.23 -3.05
C ILE A 349 25.92 -5.73 -3.17
N SER A 350 25.04 -6.56 -2.61
CA SER A 350 25.14 -8.00 -2.81
C SER A 350 25.37 -8.08 -4.30
N PRO A 351 26.49 -8.67 -4.77
CA PRO A 351 26.66 -8.83 -6.21
C PRO A 351 25.32 -9.34 -6.66
N ILE A 352 24.74 -8.70 -7.70
CA ILE A 352 23.61 -9.27 -8.40
C ILE A 352 24.09 -10.69 -8.61
N THR A 353 23.65 -11.59 -7.74
CA THR A 353 23.99 -12.98 -7.82
C THR A 353 23.31 -13.21 -9.13
N THR A 354 24.11 -13.37 -10.20
CA THR A 354 23.62 -13.80 -11.50
C THR A 354 22.70 -14.92 -11.11
N MET A 355 21.40 -14.60 -11.04
CA MET A 355 20.47 -15.50 -10.41
C MET A 355 20.73 -16.75 -11.20
N ARG A 356 21.04 -17.86 -10.53
CA ARG A 356 20.98 -19.17 -11.20
C ARG A 356 19.77 -19.04 -12.09
N PRO A 357 19.91 -19.16 -13.44
CA PRO A 357 18.86 -18.78 -14.36
C PRO A 357 17.61 -19.33 -13.73
N VAL A 358 16.73 -18.43 -13.26
CA VAL A 358 15.53 -18.87 -12.57
C VAL A 358 14.99 -19.82 -13.59
N VAL A 359 14.98 -21.11 -13.25
CA VAL A 359 14.23 -22.06 -14.04
C VAL A 359 12.86 -21.47 -13.83
N ILE A 360 12.42 -20.70 -14.83
CA ILE A 360 11.09 -20.19 -14.91
C ILE A 360 10.33 -21.50 -14.87
N ALA A 361 9.90 -21.89 -13.67
CA ALA A 361 8.98 -22.97 -13.50
C ALA A 361 7.92 -22.64 -14.54
N PRO A 362 7.66 -23.54 -15.50
CA PRO A 362 6.79 -23.23 -16.64
C PRO A 362 5.59 -22.51 -16.07
N GLN A 363 5.40 -21.24 -16.48
CA GLN A 363 4.49 -20.30 -15.84
C GLN A 363 3.26 -21.07 -15.38
N GLU A 364 3.00 -21.11 -14.08
CA GLU A 364 1.78 -21.73 -13.57
C GLU A 364 0.62 -20.93 -14.16
N THR A 365 0.06 -21.40 -15.27
CA THR A 365 -1.06 -20.77 -15.97
C THR A 365 -2.39 -21.25 -15.41
N CYS A 366 -2.36 -22.18 -14.45
CA CYS A 366 -3.54 -22.79 -13.88
C CYS A 366 -3.78 -22.31 -12.44
N PHE A 367 -4.48 -21.20 -12.30
CA PHE A 367 -4.92 -20.70 -11.00
C PHE A 367 -6.37 -20.21 -11.02
N ASN A 368 -6.96 -20.14 -9.83
CA ASN A 368 -8.25 -19.47 -9.64
C ASN A 368 -8.01 -17.99 -9.42
N GLU A 369 -8.72 -17.16 -10.18
CA GLU A 369 -8.67 -15.70 -10.08
C GLU A 369 -9.72 -15.16 -9.11
N ASN A 370 -10.59 -16.04 -8.58
CA ASN A 370 -11.59 -15.70 -7.58
C ASN A 370 -11.52 -16.65 -6.37
N GLN A 371 -11.52 -16.07 -5.16
CA GLN A 371 -11.47 -16.81 -3.90
C GLN A 371 -12.67 -17.73 -3.65
N CYS A 372 -13.78 -17.54 -4.38
CA CYS A 372 -14.99 -18.36 -4.30
C CYS A 372 -15.07 -19.46 -5.36
N CYS A 373 -14.03 -19.66 -6.18
CA CYS A 373 -14.03 -20.69 -7.22
C CYS A 373 -14.28 -22.10 -6.67
N ALA A 374 -13.68 -22.42 -5.52
CA ALA A 374 -13.86 -23.68 -4.81
C ALA A 374 -15.32 -23.95 -4.42
N PRO A 375 -16.00 -23.08 -3.63
CA PRO A 375 -17.39 -23.29 -3.26
C PRO A 375 -18.36 -23.21 -4.45
N TRP A 376 -18.04 -22.48 -5.52
CA TRP A 376 -18.87 -22.44 -6.73
C TRP A 376 -18.74 -23.70 -7.56
N ALA A 377 -17.53 -24.23 -7.72
CA ALA A 377 -17.30 -25.52 -8.37
C ALA A 377 -18.04 -26.65 -7.63
N ALA A 378 -17.95 -26.68 -6.29
CA ALA A 378 -18.69 -27.61 -5.45
C ALA A 378 -20.22 -27.49 -5.60
N LYS A 379 -20.73 -26.30 -5.95
CA LYS A 379 -22.16 -26.05 -6.24
C LYS A 379 -22.56 -26.34 -7.70
N GLY A 380 -21.64 -26.84 -8.52
CA GLY A 380 -21.87 -27.20 -9.92
C GLY A 380 -21.83 -26.03 -10.90
N GLU A 381 -21.31 -24.86 -10.50
CA GLU A 381 -21.23 -23.67 -11.35
C GLU A 381 -20.30 -23.88 -12.56
N CYS A 382 -19.33 -24.79 -12.48
CA CYS A 382 -18.50 -25.15 -13.62
C CYS A 382 -19.31 -25.64 -14.82
N ASN A 383 -20.50 -26.21 -14.59
CA ASN A 383 -21.43 -26.63 -15.63
C ASN A 383 -22.52 -25.60 -15.91
N ARG A 384 -22.99 -24.87 -14.87
CA ARG A 384 -24.12 -23.93 -14.98
C ARG A 384 -23.71 -22.54 -15.48
N ASN A 385 -22.47 -22.13 -15.22
CA ASN A 385 -21.90 -20.84 -15.59
C ASN A 385 -20.50 -21.03 -16.21
N GLN A 386 -20.43 -21.88 -17.24
CA GLN A 386 -19.20 -22.27 -17.93
C GLN A 386 -18.36 -21.09 -18.40
N ALA A 387 -18.98 -20.00 -18.86
CA ALA A 387 -18.26 -18.82 -19.35
C ALA A 387 -17.51 -18.08 -18.23
N TYR A 388 -18.18 -17.82 -17.10
CA TYR A 388 -17.56 -17.14 -15.97
C TYR A 388 -16.55 -18.05 -15.26
N MET A 389 -16.96 -19.29 -14.98
CA MET A 389 -16.11 -20.26 -14.30
C MET A 389 -14.91 -20.67 -15.15
N GLY A 390 -15.07 -20.69 -16.48
CA GLY A 390 -13.99 -20.98 -17.42
C GLY A 390 -12.97 -19.87 -17.57
N GLU A 391 -13.34 -18.63 -17.28
CA GLU A 391 -12.39 -17.52 -17.30
C GLU A 391 -11.70 -17.36 -15.95
N TRP A 392 -12.46 -17.38 -14.85
CA TRP A 392 -11.98 -16.97 -13.53
C TRP A 392 -11.66 -18.14 -12.59
N CYS A 393 -12.12 -19.35 -12.89
CA CYS A 393 -12.04 -20.52 -11.98
C CYS A 393 -11.48 -21.77 -12.67
N LYS A 394 -10.52 -21.57 -13.57
CA LYS A 394 -9.92 -22.60 -14.43
C LYS A 394 -9.40 -23.80 -13.63
N ALA A 395 -8.77 -23.55 -12.49
CA ALA A 395 -8.23 -24.61 -11.62
C ALA A 395 -9.33 -25.39 -10.89
N SER A 396 -10.28 -24.71 -10.21
CA SER A 396 -11.40 -25.37 -9.51
C SER A 396 -12.35 -26.13 -10.44
N CYS A 397 -12.45 -25.71 -11.71
CA CYS A 397 -13.27 -26.40 -12.71
C CYS A 397 -12.53 -27.47 -13.50
N GLY A 398 -11.27 -27.76 -13.17
CA GLY A 398 -10.47 -28.78 -13.85
C GLY A 398 -10.19 -28.47 -15.32
N LEU A 399 -10.29 -27.19 -15.73
CA LEU A 399 -10.02 -26.74 -17.10
C LEU A 399 -8.52 -26.59 -17.37
N CYS A 400 -7.72 -26.69 -16.32
CA CYS A 400 -6.27 -26.81 -16.35
C CYS A 400 -5.80 -27.63 -15.14
N ARG A 401 -4.52 -28.01 -15.10
CA ARG A 401 -3.93 -28.78 -14.00
C ARG A 401 -2.96 -27.91 -13.21
N ALA A 402 -3.36 -27.50 -12.01
CA ALA A 402 -2.53 -26.73 -11.08
C ALA A 402 -1.43 -27.61 -10.47
N GLN A 403 -0.23 -27.07 -10.24
CA GLN A 403 0.87 -27.75 -9.54
C GLN A 403 0.81 -27.57 -8.01
N TYR A 404 -0.26 -26.95 -7.50
CA TYR A 404 -0.53 -26.77 -6.07
C TYR A 404 -1.86 -27.43 -5.69
N ARG A 405 -2.02 -27.77 -4.40
CA ARG A 405 -3.22 -28.44 -3.90
C ARG A 405 -4.36 -27.43 -3.78
N LEU A 406 -5.46 -27.66 -4.51
CA LEU A 406 -6.69 -26.88 -4.39
C LEU A 406 -7.38 -27.24 -3.07
N VAL A 407 -8.03 -26.26 -2.43
CA VAL A 407 -8.71 -26.43 -1.12
C VAL A 407 -10.09 -27.09 -1.30
N ASP A 408 -10.29 -27.75 -2.44
CA ASP A 408 -11.59 -28.09 -3.00
C ASP A 408 -11.94 -29.58 -2.77
N GLY A 409 -11.11 -30.31 -2.03
CA GLY A 409 -11.34 -31.71 -1.62
C GLY A 409 -10.04 -32.40 -1.17
N GLU A 410 -10.18 -33.49 -0.41
CA GLU A 410 -9.10 -34.40 0.03
C GLU A 410 -8.10 -34.80 -1.07
#